data_AF-A0A7S0HGI0-F1
#
_entry.id   AF-A0A7S0HGI0-F1
#
_cell.length_a   1.000
_cell.length_b   1.000
_cell.length_c   1.000
_cell.angle_alpha   90.00
_cell.angle_beta   90.00
_cell.angle_gamma   90.00
#
_symmetry.space_group_name_H-M   'P 1'
#
loop_
_entity.id
_entity.type
_entity.pdbx_description
1 polymer ?
#
loop_
_entity_poly.entity_id
_entity_poly.type
_entity_poly.pdbx_seq_one_letter_code
_entity_poly.pdbx_strand_id
1 'polypeptide(L)'
;NGEARGHENTTGGEHAAKSIHNHPFPTEYGDHFETSKVAIHDISPLLEQFAKLCGKQKSSLAVYDPYYCDGAVIEHFRQEGFHNVHNQNVDCYQVWKSTPVSSKFDIVVTNPP
;
A
#
# COMPACT_ATOMS: atom_id res chain seq x y z
N ASN A 1 -48.70 -35.96 20.91
CA ASN A 1 -48.06 -34.67 21.26
C ASN A 1 -46.58 -34.98 21.45
N GLY A 2 -45.74 -35.04 20.41
CA GLY A 2 -45.20 -33.93 19.58
C GLY A 2 -44.15 -33.18 20.42
N GLU A 3 -42.87 -32.96 20.09
CA GLU A 3 -42.01 -32.96 18.88
C GLU A 3 -40.55 -33.22 19.39
N ALA A 4 -39.63 -33.97 18.77
CA ALA A 4 -38.83 -33.75 17.56
C ALA A 4 -38.09 -32.39 17.41
N ARG A 5 -36.74 -32.46 17.55
CA ARG A 5 -35.67 -31.74 16.80
C ARG A 5 -35.35 -30.28 17.14
N GLY A 6 -34.05 -30.00 17.21
CA GLY A 6 -33.47 -28.67 17.01
C GLY A 6 -32.03 -28.54 17.50
N HIS A 7 -31.06 -29.05 16.73
CA HIS A 7 -29.69 -28.52 16.77
C HIS A 7 -29.73 -27.10 16.21
N GLU A 8 -29.30 -26.11 16.98
CA GLU A 8 -28.96 -24.79 16.45
C GLU A 8 -27.49 -24.50 16.71
N ASN A 9 -26.67 -24.94 15.75
CA ASN A 9 -25.44 -24.26 15.38
C ASN A 9 -25.86 -22.96 14.66
N THR A 10 -25.53 -21.80 15.23
CA THR A 10 -25.65 -20.53 14.51
C THR A 10 -24.39 -19.70 14.74
N THR A 11 -23.41 -20.03 13.89
CA THR A 11 -22.58 -19.10 13.10
C THR A 11 -22.09 -17.83 13.80
N GLY A 12 -20.79 -17.83 14.10
CA GLY A 12 -20.01 -16.61 14.25
C GLY A 12 -20.22 -15.71 13.05
N GLY A 13 -20.68 -14.49 13.32
CA GLY A 13 -20.71 -13.43 12.34
C GLY A 13 -19.29 -12.99 12.07
N GLU A 14 -18.68 -13.50 11.01
CA GLU A 14 -17.65 -12.76 10.28
C GLU A 14 -18.31 -11.45 9.84
N HIS A 15 -18.00 -10.38 10.57
CA HIS A 15 -18.16 -9.03 10.06
C HIS A 15 -17.23 -8.90 8.86
N ALA A 16 -17.74 -9.25 7.67
CA ALA A 16 -17.18 -8.78 6.42
C ALA A 16 -17.29 -7.26 6.44
N ALA A 17 -16.26 -6.60 6.97
CA ALA A 17 -16.07 -5.17 6.86
C ALA A 17 -16.04 -4.86 5.36
N LYS A 18 -17.13 -4.30 4.87
CA LYS A 18 -17.25 -3.84 3.49
C LYS A 18 -16.12 -2.83 3.29
N SER A 19 -15.08 -3.20 2.53
CA SER A 19 -14.00 -2.27 2.22
C SER A 19 -14.61 -1.04 1.58
N ILE A 20 -14.35 0.12 2.19
CA ILE A 20 -14.74 1.44 1.72
C ILE A 20 -13.91 1.88 0.50
N HIS A 21 -12.98 1.03 0.05
CA HIS A 21 -12.03 1.31 -1.02
C HIS A 21 -12.30 0.38 -2.22
N ASN A 22 -12.45 0.99 -3.41
CA ASN A 22 -12.75 0.26 -4.62
C ASN A 22 -11.45 -0.23 -5.28
N HIS A 23 -10.91 -1.34 -4.78
CA HIS A 23 -9.78 -2.02 -5.40
C HIS A 23 -10.25 -2.91 -6.57
N PRO A 24 -9.56 -2.92 -7.72
CA PRO A 24 -9.88 -3.81 -8.83
C PRO A 24 -9.43 -5.27 -8.61
N PHE A 25 -8.99 -5.61 -7.39
CA PHE A 25 -8.46 -6.91 -6.99
C PHE A 25 -8.95 -7.27 -5.57
N PRO A 26 -8.93 -8.56 -5.17
CA PRO A 26 -9.32 -8.98 -3.82
C PRO A 26 -8.42 -8.36 -2.75
N THR A 27 -9.01 -7.85 -1.66
CA THR A 27 -8.30 -7.32 -0.48
C THR A 27 -8.93 -7.83 0.81
N GLU A 28 -8.12 -7.96 1.86
CA GLU A 28 -8.55 -8.27 3.23
C GLU A 28 -8.61 -7.02 4.10
N TYR A 29 -9.36 -7.05 5.21
CA TYR A 29 -9.43 -5.90 6.13
C TYR A 29 -8.05 -5.46 6.64
N GLY A 30 -7.16 -6.44 6.88
CA GLY A 30 -5.78 -6.21 7.30
C GLY A 30 -4.91 -5.46 6.29
N ASP A 31 -5.35 -5.34 5.03
CA ASP A 31 -4.56 -4.73 3.97
C ASP A 31 -4.67 -3.19 3.92
N HIS A 32 -5.59 -2.61 4.71
CA HIS A 32 -5.93 -1.18 4.64
C HIS A 32 -5.24 -0.35 5.73
N PHE A 33 -3.93 -0.53 5.90
CA PHE A 33 -3.11 0.30 6.79
C PHE A 33 -2.17 1.18 5.99
N GLU A 34 -2.67 2.37 5.63
CA GLU A 34 -1.91 3.40 4.91
C GLU A 34 -0.60 3.76 5.63
N THR A 35 0.46 4.01 4.85
CA THR A 35 1.74 4.42 5.42
C THR A 35 1.60 5.80 6.05
N SER A 36 1.82 5.89 7.36
CA SER A 36 1.63 7.14 8.11
C SER A 36 2.59 8.24 7.65
N LYS A 37 2.16 9.49 7.75
CA LYS A 37 3.02 10.67 7.53
C LYS A 37 4.29 10.65 8.40
N VAL A 38 4.17 10.21 9.65
CA VAL A 38 5.30 10.14 10.59
C VAL A 38 6.37 9.17 10.07
N ALA A 39 5.96 8.00 9.57
CA ALA A 39 6.89 7.04 9.00
C ALA A 39 7.67 7.62 7.80
N ILE A 40 7.00 8.39 6.92
CA ILE A 40 7.66 9.05 5.79
C ILE A 40 8.63 10.15 6.27
N HIS A 41 8.26 10.91 7.30
CA HIS A 41 9.13 11.91 7.90
C HIS A 41 10.39 11.28 8.50
N ASP A 42 10.25 10.18 9.25
CA ASP A 42 11.36 9.50 9.93
C ASP A 42 12.42 8.98 8.94
N ILE A 43 12.00 8.51 7.76
CA ILE A 43 12.92 8.01 6.72
C ILE A 43 13.36 9.09 5.74
N SER A 44 12.75 10.28 5.75
CA SER A 44 13.01 11.35 4.78
C SER A 44 14.49 11.79 4.72
N PRO A 45 15.24 11.88 5.83
CA PRO A 45 16.67 12.18 5.81
C PRO A 45 17.49 11.09 5.10
N LEU A 46 17.16 9.80 5.30
CA LEU A 46 17.83 8.68 4.65
C LEU A 46 17.62 8.73 3.13
N LEU A 47 16.38 8.95 2.71
CA LEU A 47 16.01 9.05 1.30
C LEU A 47 16.66 10.26 0.62
N GLU A 48 16.83 11.37 1.33
CA GLU A 48 17.57 12.52 0.81
C GLU A 48 19.06 12.21 0.60
N GLN A 49 19.69 11.51 1.55
CA GLN A 49 21.08 11.06 1.38
C GLN A 49 21.21 10.08 0.21
N PHE A 50 20.26 9.16 0.07
CA PHE A 50 20.23 8.24 -1.07
C PHE A 50 20.09 9.00 -2.40
N ALA A 51 19.23 10.01 -2.50
CA ALA A 51 19.12 10.85 -3.69
C ALA A 51 20.47 11.51 -4.05
N LYS A 52 21.20 12.04 -3.06
CA LYS A 52 22.53 12.62 -3.27
C LYS A 52 23.52 11.60 -3.81
N LEU A 53 23.52 10.37 -3.28
CA LEU A 53 24.38 9.28 -3.77
C LEU A 53 24.05 8.88 -5.21
N CYS A 54 22.78 8.98 -5.61
CA CYS A 54 22.35 8.77 -6.99
C CYS A 54 22.59 10.00 -7.91
N GLY A 55 23.14 11.10 -7.39
CA GLY A 55 23.30 12.35 -8.15
C GLY A 55 21.97 13.03 -8.52
N LYS A 56 20.91 12.79 -7.73
CA LYS A 56 19.55 13.26 -7.96
C LYS A 56 19.10 14.27 -6.91
N GLN A 57 18.15 15.13 -7.30
CA GLN A 57 17.40 15.94 -6.35
C GLN A 57 16.29 15.10 -5.70
N LYS A 58 15.92 15.44 -4.46
CA LYS A 58 14.81 14.81 -3.71
C LYS A 58 13.53 14.71 -4.55
N SER A 59 13.20 15.78 -5.26
CA SER A 59 12.01 15.87 -6.13
C SER A 59 12.06 14.96 -7.36
N SER A 60 13.25 14.53 -7.79
CA SER A 60 13.45 13.68 -8.97
C SER A 60 13.69 12.20 -8.65
N LEU A 61 13.93 11.87 -7.37
CA LEU A 61 14.13 10.49 -6.92
C LEU A 61 12.85 9.68 -7.16
N ALA A 62 12.94 8.64 -7.99
CA ALA A 62 11.82 7.80 -8.38
C ALA A 62 11.55 6.75 -7.28
N VAL A 63 10.57 7.03 -6.43
CA VAL A 63 10.15 6.17 -5.33
C VAL A 63 8.99 5.28 -5.79
N TYR A 64 9.10 3.98 -5.53
CA TYR A 64 8.04 3.01 -5.79
C TYR A 64 7.47 2.44 -4.50
N ASP A 65 6.15 2.59 -4.32
CA ASP A 65 5.39 1.88 -3.30
C ASP A 65 4.33 0.99 -3.99
N PRO A 66 4.56 -0.33 -4.06
CA PRO A 66 3.67 -1.25 -4.77
C PRO A 66 2.35 -1.54 -4.07
N TYR A 67 2.22 -1.27 -2.76
CA TYR A 67 1.03 -1.61 -2.00
C TYR A 67 0.15 -0.37 -1.90
N TYR A 68 -1.01 -0.43 -2.58
CA TYR A 68 -1.94 0.69 -2.63
C TYR A 68 -3.07 0.48 -1.62
N CYS A 69 -3.21 1.44 -0.70
CA CYS A 69 -4.38 1.57 0.18
C CYS A 69 -5.32 2.63 -0.40
N ASP A 70 -5.10 3.91 -0.10
CA ASP A 70 -5.86 5.03 -0.66
C ASP A 70 -5.03 5.96 -1.55
N GLY A 71 -3.71 5.78 -1.53
CA GLY A 71 -2.78 6.65 -2.23
C GLY A 71 -2.40 7.91 -1.46
N ALA A 72 -2.78 8.02 -0.18
CA ALA A 72 -2.42 9.16 0.65
C ALA A 72 -0.90 9.23 0.89
N VAL A 73 -0.20 8.10 0.80
CA VAL A 73 1.27 8.04 0.87
C VAL A 73 1.96 8.97 -0.13
N ILE A 74 1.38 9.19 -1.33
CA ILE A 74 1.92 10.11 -2.32
C ILE A 74 2.02 11.53 -1.74
N GLU A 75 0.97 11.98 -1.04
CA GLU A 75 0.94 13.30 -0.44
C GLU A 75 1.88 13.39 0.77
N HIS A 76 2.02 12.32 1.56
CA HIS A 76 3.02 12.26 2.63
C HIS A 76 4.45 12.46 2.10
N PHE A 77 4.81 11.78 1.01
CA PHE A 77 6.11 11.98 0.34
C PHE A 77 6.26 13.39 -0.24
N ARG A 78 5.19 13.93 -0.82
CA ARG A 78 5.19 15.27 -1.43
C ARG A 78 5.46 16.36 -0.40
N GLN A 79 4.89 16.24 0.80
CA GLN A 79 5.14 17.16 1.92
C GLN A 79 6.59 17.16 2.38
N GLU A 80 7.29 16.04 2.20
CA GLU A 80 8.73 15.95 2.44
C GLU A 80 9.56 16.42 1.22
N GLY A 81 8.97 16.66 0.05
CA GLY A 81 9.67 17.13 -1.16
C GLY A 81 10.07 16.03 -2.15
N PHE A 82 9.56 14.81 -1.98
CA PHE A 82 9.66 13.74 -2.98
C PHE A 82 8.44 13.81 -3.90
N HIS A 83 8.64 14.19 -5.16
CA HIS A 83 7.53 14.44 -6.10
C HIS A 83 7.35 13.34 -7.14
N ASN A 84 8.33 12.45 -7.29
CA ASN A 84 8.31 11.35 -8.25
C ASN A 84 8.00 10.03 -7.52
N VAL A 85 6.77 9.90 -7.06
CA VAL A 85 6.28 8.76 -6.25
C VAL A 85 5.26 7.97 -7.06
N HIS A 86 5.45 6.66 -7.13
CA HIS A 86 4.56 5.76 -7.84
C HIS A 86 3.87 4.82 -6.85
N ASN A 87 2.58 5.05 -6.64
CA ASN A 87 1.67 4.21 -5.88
C ASN A 87 0.33 4.18 -6.65
N GLN A 88 -0.02 3.03 -7.23
CA GLN A 88 -1.15 2.89 -8.14
C GLN A 88 -2.10 1.81 -7.65
N ASN A 89 -3.40 2.03 -7.82
CA ASN A 89 -4.45 1.06 -7.50
C ASN A 89 -4.48 -0.08 -8.54
N VAL A 90 -3.44 -0.92 -8.52
CA VAL A 90 -3.25 -2.06 -9.41
C VAL A 90 -2.77 -3.27 -8.60
N ASP A 91 -3.04 -4.47 -9.08
CA ASP A 91 -2.45 -5.70 -8.52
C ASP A 91 -0.96 -5.73 -8.90
N CYS A 92 -0.10 -5.30 -7.97
CA CYS A 92 1.34 -5.21 -8.19
C CYS A 92 1.99 -6.56 -8.49
N TYR A 93 1.43 -7.68 -7.98
CA TYR A 93 1.92 -9.03 -8.28
C TYR A 93 1.72 -9.40 -9.75
N GLN A 94 0.60 -9.00 -10.35
CA GLN A 94 0.35 -9.21 -11.78
C GLN A 94 1.25 -8.32 -12.65
N VAL A 95 1.48 -7.08 -12.22
CA VAL A 95 2.39 -6.15 -12.92
C VAL A 95 3.80 -6.73 -12.95
N TRP A 96 4.31 -7.24 -11.83
CA TRP A 96 5.66 -7.83 -11.76
C TRP A 96 5.85 -9.08 -12.61
N LYS A 97 4.80 -9.90 -12.77
CA LYS A 97 4.82 -11.06 -13.67
C LYS A 97 4.86 -10.65 -15.14
N SER A 98 4.23 -9.53 -15.48
CA SER A 98 3.99 -9.11 -16.85
C SER A 98 5.04 -8.13 -17.39
N THR A 99 5.80 -7.45 -16.52
CA THR A 99 6.75 -6.42 -16.92
C THR A 99 7.90 -6.32 -15.91
N PRO A 100 9.17 -6.21 -16.35
CA PRO A 100 10.28 -5.84 -15.47
C PRO A 100 10.09 -4.41 -14.96
N VAL A 101 9.62 -4.28 -13.72
CA VAL A 101 9.31 -2.98 -13.09
C VAL A 101 10.56 -2.28 -12.54
N SER A 102 11.62 -3.04 -12.22
CA SER A 102 12.80 -2.57 -11.49
C SER A 102 13.63 -1.50 -12.21
N SER A 103 13.58 -1.41 -13.54
CA SER A 103 14.38 -0.44 -14.30
C SER A 103 13.83 1.00 -14.27
N LYS A 104 12.63 1.22 -13.74
CA LYS A 104 11.93 2.52 -13.78
C LYS A 104 12.10 3.35 -12.51
N PHE A 105 12.58 2.74 -11.42
CA PHE A 105 12.57 3.33 -10.09
C PHE A 105 13.95 3.27 -9.45
N ASP A 106 14.26 4.26 -8.61
CA ASP A 106 15.54 4.36 -7.91
C ASP A 106 15.50 3.56 -6.60
N ILE A 107 14.34 3.51 -5.95
CA ILE A 107 14.16 2.87 -4.65
C ILE A 107 12.73 2.35 -4.49
N VAL A 108 12.61 1.24 -3.76
CA VAL A 108 11.32 0.75 -3.26
C VAL A 108 11.20 1.17 -1.79
N VAL A 109 10.13 1.86 -1.46
CA VAL A 109 9.79 2.24 -0.09
C VAL A 109 8.36 1.83 0.14
N THR A 110 8.13 0.96 1.12
CA THR A 110 6.82 0.36 1.30
C THR A 110 6.59 -0.12 2.72
N ASN A 111 5.31 -0.18 3.10
CA ASN A 111 4.80 -0.80 4.32
C ASN A 111 3.81 -1.90 3.90
N PRO A 112 4.29 -3.14 3.69
CA PRO A 112 3.45 -4.21 3.16
C PRO A 112 2.37 -4.63 4.17
N PRO A 113 1.25 -5.19 3.70
CA PRO A 113 0.24 -5.82 4.55
C PRO A 113 0.77 -7.06 5.29
#